data_AF-A0A9F2REA4-F1
#
_entry.id   AF-A0A9F2REA4-F1
#
_cell.length_a   1.000
_cell.length_b   1.000
_cell.length_c   1.000
_cell.angle_alpha   90.00
_cell.angle_beta   90.00
_cell.angle_gamma   90.00
#
_symmetry.space_group_name_H-M   'P 1'
#
loop_
_entity.id
_entity.type
_entity.pdbx_description
1 polymer ?
#
loop_
_entity_poly.entity_id
_entity_poly.type
_entity_poly.pdbx_seq_one_letter_code
_entity_poly.pdbx_strand_id
1 'polypeptide(L)'
;MDAEHIKEWKAPEVILKYVAGGTCGFDREGCPVRYEIVGALDPKGILFSASKQDLLKYKFKECDRLREICEEQSEKLGKRVETGCDDLCF
;
A
#
# COMPACT_ATOMS: atom_id res chain seq x y z
N MET A 1 -1.07 9.55 12.69
CA MET A 1 -1.65 8.19 12.70
C MET A 1 -0.85 7.38 13.70
N ASP A 2 -1.48 6.41 14.36
CA ASP A 2 -0.76 5.47 15.21
C ASP A 2 -0.02 4.46 14.31
N ALA A 3 1.30 4.60 14.24
CA ALA A 3 2.15 3.77 13.39
C ALA A 3 2.39 2.38 13.97
N GLU A 4 2.35 2.26 15.30
CA GLU A 4 2.68 1.01 16.00
C GLU A 4 1.55 0.00 15.86
N HIS A 5 0.29 0.46 15.92
CA HIS A 5 -0.89 -0.41 15.90
C HIS A 5 -1.64 -0.42 14.55
N ILE A 6 -1.08 0.18 13.48
CA ILE A 6 -1.77 0.26 12.18
C ILE A 6 -2.10 -1.12 11.58
N LYS A 7 -1.29 -2.13 11.89
CA LYS A 7 -1.48 -3.51 11.43
C LYS A 7 -2.78 -4.13 11.96
N GLU A 8 -3.14 -3.80 13.19
CA GLU A 8 -4.33 -4.30 13.89
C GLU A 8 -5.61 -3.63 13.40
N TRP A 9 -5.51 -2.41 12.89
CA TRP A 9 -6.65 -1.67 12.35
C TRP A 9 -7.26 -2.40 11.15
N LYS A 10 -8.57 -2.68 11.23
CA LYS A 10 -9.33 -3.28 10.13
C LYS A 10 -9.97 -2.18 9.29
N ALA A 11 -9.64 -2.16 8.01
CA ALA A 11 -10.24 -1.21 7.08
C ALA A 11 -11.73 -1.53 6.86
N PRO A 12 -12.57 -0.50 6.62
CA PRO A 12 -13.93 -0.68 6.15
C PRO A 12 -14.01 -1.58 4.91
N GLU A 13 -15.09 -2.36 4.81
CA GLU A 13 -15.31 -3.30 3.70
C GLU A 13 -15.24 -2.61 2.33
N VAL A 14 -15.80 -1.40 2.22
CA VAL A 14 -15.80 -0.64 0.96
C VAL A 14 -14.37 -0.33 0.49
N ILE A 15 -13.45 -0.07 1.42
CA ILE A 15 -12.05 0.19 1.08
C ILE A 15 -11.41 -1.10 0.57
N LEU A 16 -11.60 -2.22 1.28
CA LEU A 16 -11.00 -3.52 0.93
C LEU A 16 -11.51 -4.08 -0.41
N LYS A 17 -12.76 -3.78 -0.78
CA LYS A 17 -13.38 -4.30 -2.00
C LYS A 17 -13.20 -3.39 -3.22
N TYR A 18 -13.12 -2.07 -3.03
CA TYR A 18 -13.25 -1.11 -4.13
C TYR A 18 -12.09 -0.13 -4.29
N VAL A 19 -11.16 -0.04 -3.32
CA VAL A 19 -9.88 0.64 -3.59
C VAL A 19 -9.02 -0.29 -4.44
N ALA A 20 -8.99 -0.02 -5.74
CA ALA A 20 -8.36 -0.89 -6.72
C ALA A 20 -6.83 -0.82 -6.65
N GLY A 21 -6.19 -1.99 -6.71
CA GLY A 21 -4.75 -2.14 -6.73
C GLY A 21 -4.26 -3.23 -5.78
N GLY A 22 -2.95 -3.35 -5.67
CA GLY A 22 -2.28 -4.19 -4.68
C GLY A 22 -0.77 -4.26 -4.92
N THR A 23 -0.08 -4.98 -4.05
CA THR A 23 1.35 -5.30 -4.22
C THR A 23 1.48 -6.69 -4.82
N CYS A 24 2.22 -6.81 -5.93
CA CYS A 24 2.41 -8.09 -6.59
C CYS A 24 3.75 -8.15 -7.33
N GLY A 25 4.56 -9.17 -7.02
CA GLY A 25 5.84 -9.39 -7.67
C GLY A 25 6.94 -8.41 -7.26
N PHE A 26 8.11 -8.61 -7.86
CA PHE A 26 9.30 -7.80 -7.65
C PHE A 26 9.87 -7.40 -9.02
N ASP A 27 10.49 -6.24 -9.10
CA ASP A 27 11.23 -5.83 -10.29
C ASP A 27 12.56 -6.62 -10.44
N ARG A 28 13.37 -6.23 -11.43
CA ARG A 28 14.66 -6.91 -11.71
C ARG A 28 15.68 -6.73 -10.60
N GLU A 29 15.56 -5.70 -9.79
CA GLU A 29 16.46 -5.41 -8.68
C GLU A 29 15.98 -6.03 -7.37
N GLY A 30 14.75 -6.55 -7.37
CA GLY A 30 14.12 -7.19 -6.23
C GLY A 30 13.22 -6.25 -5.44
N CYS A 31 12.93 -5.03 -5.90
CA CYS A 31 12.02 -4.12 -5.22
C CYS A 31 10.56 -4.55 -5.44
N PRO A 32 9.70 -4.53 -4.40
CA PRO A 32 8.30 -4.91 -4.55
C PRO A 32 7.53 -3.94 -5.44
N VAL A 33 6.66 -4.46 -6.30
CA VAL A 33 5.87 -3.66 -7.24
C VAL A 33 4.45 -3.42 -6.72
N ARG A 34 4.05 -2.16 -6.60
CA ARG A 34 2.69 -1.73 -6.23
C ARG A 34 1.95 -1.24 -7.47
N TYR A 35 0.73 -1.74 -7.71
CA TYR A 35 -0.11 -1.38 -8.84
C TYR A 35 -1.29 -0.50 -8.40
N GLU A 36 -1.31 0.77 -8.80
CA GLU A 36 -2.48 1.64 -8.60
C GLU A 36 -3.33 1.63 -9.89
N ILE A 37 -4.58 1.17 -9.79
CA ILE A 37 -5.46 1.01 -10.97
C ILE A 37 -6.41 2.20 -11.02
N VAL A 38 -5.91 3.33 -11.52
CA VAL A 38 -6.65 4.61 -11.53
C VAL A 38 -7.88 4.56 -12.43
N GLY A 39 -7.77 3.95 -13.62
CA GLY A 39 -8.83 3.98 -14.63
C GLY A 39 -10.14 3.27 -14.25
N ALA A 40 -10.07 2.29 -13.33
CA ALA A 40 -11.23 1.54 -12.85
C ALA A 40 -11.75 2.03 -11.49
N LEU A 41 -11.10 3.04 -10.89
CA LEU A 41 -11.48 3.56 -9.60
C LEU A 41 -12.79 4.35 -9.71
N ASP A 42 -13.67 4.24 -8.71
CA ASP A 42 -14.80 5.16 -8.50
C ASP A 42 -14.51 6.10 -7.32
N PRO A 43 -13.83 7.24 -7.55
CA PRO A 43 -13.49 8.17 -6.47
C PRO A 43 -14.73 8.72 -5.75
N LYS A 44 -15.85 8.91 -6.47
CA LYS A 44 -17.07 9.48 -5.89
C LYS A 44 -17.72 8.48 -4.95
N GLY A 45 -17.93 7.25 -5.41
CA GLY A 45 -18.52 6.18 -4.60
C GLY A 45 -17.69 5.90 -3.35
N ILE A 46 -16.37 5.86 -3.47
CA ILE A 46 -15.45 5.65 -2.34
C ILE A 46 -15.52 6.81 -1.34
N LEU A 47 -15.39 8.06 -1.79
CA LEU A 47 -15.43 9.24 -0.92
C LEU A 47 -16.79 9.44 -0.24
N PHE A 48 -17.87 8.92 -0.83
CA PHE A 48 -19.20 8.98 -0.24
C PHE A 48 -19.50 7.79 0.69
N SER A 49 -18.64 6.76 0.68
CA SER A 49 -18.84 5.53 1.44
C SER A 49 -17.80 5.31 2.56
N ALA A 50 -16.70 6.06 2.55
CA ALA A 50 -15.65 5.98 3.56
C ALA A 50 -15.13 7.37 3.94
N SER A 51 -14.67 7.52 5.18
CA SER A 51 -14.08 8.78 5.60
C SER A 51 -12.73 9.01 4.93
N LYS A 52 -12.39 10.28 4.69
CA LYS A 52 -11.03 10.66 4.26
C LYS A 52 -9.95 10.07 5.18
N GLN A 53 -10.23 10.01 6.49
CA GLN A 53 -9.29 9.48 7.46
C GLN A 53 -9.09 7.97 7.31
N ASP A 54 -10.13 7.20 6.99
CA ASP A 54 -10.01 5.75 6.74
C ASP A 54 -9.23 5.47 5.45
N LEU A 55 -9.43 6.27 4.41
CA LEU A 55 -8.66 6.17 3.16
C LEU A 55 -7.18 6.45 3.38
N LEU A 56 -6.87 7.51 4.14
CA LEU A 56 -5.49 7.84 4.49
C LEU A 56 -4.87 6.76 5.39
N LYS A 57 -5.61 6.24 6.38
CA LYS A 57 -5.15 5.14 7.25
C LYS A 57 -4.87 3.88 6.44
N TYR A 58 -5.74 3.57 5.47
CA TYR A 58 -5.55 2.45 4.57
C TYR A 58 -4.26 2.59 3.77
N LYS A 59 -4.04 3.74 3.10
CA LYS A 59 -2.79 3.98 2.37
C LYS A 59 -1.56 3.90 3.28
N PHE A 60 -1.63 4.44 4.48
CA PHE A 60 -0.54 4.31 5.45
C PHE A 60 -0.28 2.85 5.87
N LYS A 61 -1.33 2.05 6.05
CA LYS A 61 -1.20 0.59 6.30
C LYS A 61 -0.53 -0.14 5.13
N GLU A 62 -0.86 0.24 3.89
CA GLU A 62 -0.21 -0.32 2.71
C GLU A 62 1.29 0.01 2.65
N CYS A 63 1.68 1.24 3.02
CA CYS A 63 3.09 1.63 3.11
C CYS A 63 3.85 0.83 4.18
N ASP A 64 3.26 0.63 5.36
CA ASP A 64 3.88 -0.19 6.40
C ASP A 64 4.05 -1.65 5.94
N ARG A 65 3.06 -2.20 5.22
CA ARG A 65 3.18 -3.53 4.60
C ARG A 65 4.27 -3.58 3.53
N LEU A 66 4.42 -2.56 2.70
CA LEU A 66 5.50 -2.48 1.71
C LEU A 66 6.87 -2.44 2.37
N ARG A 67 7.01 -1.74 3.50
CA ARG A 67 8.24 -1.72 4.29
C ARG A 67 8.61 -3.11 4.79
N GLU A 68 7.66 -3.87 5.35
CA GLU A 68 7.89 -5.27 5.76
C GLU A 68 8.37 -6.13 4.58
N ILE A 69 7.72 -6.01 3.42
CA ILE A 69 8.11 -6.76 2.22
C ILE A 69 9.54 -6.40 1.78
N CYS A 70 9.95 -5.14 1.91
CA CYS A 70 11.32 -4.72 1.63
C CYS A 70 12.32 -5.32 2.63
N GLU A 71 11.97 -5.38 3.92
CA GLU A 71 12.79 -5.99 4.98
C GLU A 71 12.97 -7.50 4.69
N GLU A 72 11.87 -8.24 4.47
CA GLU A 72 11.88 -9.66 4.11
C GLU A 72 12.71 -9.93 2.85
N GLN A 73 12.58 -9.08 1.84
CA GLN A 73 13.28 -9.22 0.58
C GLN A 73 14.77 -8.84 0.69
N SER A 74 15.11 -7.90 1.58
CA SER A 74 16.50 -7.56 1.87
C SER A 74 17.25 -8.74 2.50
N GLU A 75 16.61 -9.41 3.46
CA GLU A 75 17.13 -10.62 4.08
C GLU A 75 17.32 -11.73 3.04
N LYS A 76 16.32 -11.93 2.17
CA LYS A 76 16.36 -12.96 1.12
C LYS A 76 17.47 -12.75 0.10
N LEU A 77 17.75 -11.50 -0.28
CA LEU A 77 18.73 -11.18 -1.32
C LEU A 77 20.14 -10.89 -0.77
N GLY A 78 20.29 -10.77 0.55
CA GLY A 78 21.56 -10.39 1.18
C GLY A 78 22.02 -8.97 0.82
N LYS A 79 21.11 -8.11 0.35
CA LYS A 79 21.35 -6.72 0.00
C LYS A 79 20.17 -5.87 0.46
N ARG A 80 20.41 -4.58 0.74
CA ARG A 80 19.35 -3.66 1.11
C ARG A 80 18.42 -3.43 -0.09
N VAL A 81 17.14 -3.76 0.09
CA VAL A 81 16.03 -3.40 -0.80
C VAL A 81 15.27 -2.28 -0.12
N GLU A 82 15.17 -1.15 -0.79
CA GLU A 82 14.36 -0.02 -0.34
C GLU A 82 13.43 0.40 -1.47
N THR A 83 12.22 0.82 -1.10
CA THR A 83 11.31 1.43 -2.05
C THR A 83 11.69 2.90 -2.22
N GLY A 84 11.87 3.33 -3.46
CA GLY A 84 11.87 4.75 -3.81
C GLY A 84 10.46 5.30 -3.64
N CYS A 85 10.03 5.53 -2.40
CA CYS A 85 8.79 6.27 -2.12
C CYS A 85 8.87 7.72 -2.66
N ASP A 86 10.08 8.18 -3.00
CA ASP A 86 10.35 9.53 -3.47
C ASP A 86 10.14 9.73 -4.99
N ASP A 87 10.11 8.66 -5.81
CA ASP A 87 10.21 8.80 -7.29
C ASP A 87 9.02 8.27 -8.11
N LEU A 88 8.06 7.55 -7.51
CA LEU A 88 6.96 6.89 -8.25
C LEU A 88 5.55 7.18 -7.70
N CYS A 89 5.34 8.39 -7.16
CA CYS A 89 4.00 8.98 -7.05
C CYS A 89 3.64 9.74 -8.35
N PHE A 90 3.39 9.03 -9.45
CA PHE A 90 2.67 9.57 -10.62
C PHE A 90 1.42 8.76 -10.89
#